data_AF-A0A2A6ZF25-F1
#
_entry.id   AF-A0A2A6ZF25-F1
#
_cell.length_a   1.000
_cell.length_b   1.000
_cell.length_c   1.000
_cell.angle_alpha   90.00
_cell.angle_beta   90.00
_cell.angle_gamma   90.00
#
_symmetry.space_group_name_H-M   'P 1'
#
loop_
_entity.id
_entity.type
_entity.pdbx_description
1 polymer ?
#
loop_
_entity_poly.entity_id
_entity_poly.type
_entity_poly.pdbx_seq_one_letter_code
_entity_poly.pdbx_strand_id
1 'polypeptide(L)'
;MTVGQALERAEELRPGSRIALATRQAWLKEADAMLRERFFKNSITDAYDDVGADLAWDDSLQDDDVLLAPAPFDALYPHYLCAMTDAALGETDRYVGEQAQYNSLLADLAAWLRRSYPTLTGAQWRW
;
A
#
# COMPACT_ATOMS: atom_id res chain seq x y z
N MET A 1 7.76 6.62 0.57
CA MET A 1 8.43 5.46 -0.05
C MET A 1 8.29 5.51 -1.55
N THR A 2 9.29 5.07 -2.31
CA THR A 2 9.15 4.78 -3.76
C THR A 2 8.88 3.30 -4.02
N VAL A 3 8.46 2.96 -5.24
CA VAL A 3 8.21 1.57 -5.67
C VAL A 3 9.44 0.68 -5.42
N GLY A 4 10.62 1.11 -5.87
CA GLY A 4 11.87 0.38 -5.73
C GLY A 4 12.25 0.17 -4.26
N GLN A 5 12.06 1.19 -3.42
CA GLN A 5 12.30 1.08 -1.98
C GLN A 5 11.33 0.07 -1.33
N ALA A 6 10.05 0.09 -1.69
CA ALA A 6 9.08 -0.88 -1.14
C ALA A 6 9.43 -2.32 -1.53
N LEU A 7 9.85 -2.53 -2.78
CA LEU A 7 10.29 -3.84 -3.27
C LEU A 7 11.58 -4.31 -2.60
N GLU A 8 12.56 -3.43 -2.41
CA GLU A 8 13.80 -3.72 -1.70
C GLU A 8 13.53 -4.11 -0.25
N ARG A 9 12.70 -3.34 0.47
CA ARG A 9 12.31 -3.66 1.85
C ARG A 9 11.53 -4.96 1.96
N ALA A 10 10.68 -5.27 1.00
CA ALA A 10 10.00 -6.58 0.95
C ALA A 10 10.99 -7.74 0.75
N GLU A 11 12.02 -7.53 -0.08
CA GLU A 11 13.09 -8.52 -0.28
C GLU A 11 13.95 -8.71 0.97
N GLU A 12 14.20 -7.64 1.75
CA GLU A 12 14.88 -7.73 3.06
C GLU A 12 14.08 -8.57 4.06
N LEU A 13 12.75 -8.37 4.12
CA LEU A 13 11.86 -9.14 4.99
C LEU A 13 11.77 -10.61 4.55
N ARG A 14 11.79 -10.86 3.23
CA ARG A 14 11.63 -12.19 2.66
C ARG A 14 12.62 -12.43 1.52
N PRO A 15 13.88 -12.79 1.85
CA PRO A 15 14.91 -12.97 0.84
C PRO A 15 14.63 -14.21 -0.03
N GLY A 16 14.89 -14.07 -1.33
CA GLY A 16 14.82 -15.18 -2.28
C GLY A 16 13.40 -15.49 -2.77
N SER A 17 12.50 -14.51 -2.73
CA SER A 17 11.17 -14.67 -3.31
C SER A 17 11.28 -14.94 -4.82
N ARG A 18 10.63 -16.02 -5.29
CA ARG A 18 10.61 -16.39 -6.72
C ARG A 18 9.52 -15.68 -7.51
N ILE A 19 8.80 -14.74 -6.89
CA ILE A 19 7.73 -13.99 -7.55
C ILE A 19 8.34 -12.99 -8.53
N ALA A 20 7.83 -12.99 -9.76
CA ALA A 20 8.27 -12.08 -10.79
C ALA A 20 8.09 -10.61 -10.35
N LEU A 21 9.03 -9.75 -10.74
CA LEU A 21 8.99 -8.31 -10.43
C LEU A 21 7.68 -7.68 -10.90
N ALA A 22 7.26 -7.95 -12.14
CA ALA A 22 6.02 -7.44 -12.71
C ALA A 22 4.78 -7.82 -11.86
N THR A 23 4.77 -9.00 -11.24
CA THR A 23 3.68 -9.42 -10.34
C THR A 23 3.69 -8.61 -9.05
N ARG A 24 4.86 -8.36 -8.46
CA ARG A 24 4.98 -7.51 -7.26
C ARG A 24 4.59 -6.06 -7.54
N GLN A 25 4.99 -5.53 -8.69
CA GLN A 25 4.57 -4.19 -9.15
C GLN A 25 3.05 -4.11 -9.36
N ALA A 26 2.44 -5.14 -9.94
CA ALA A 26 0.98 -5.21 -10.08
C ALA A 26 0.27 -5.21 -8.71
N TRP A 27 0.82 -5.89 -7.71
CA TRP A 27 0.30 -5.83 -6.34
C TRP A 27 0.42 -4.43 -5.72
N LEU A 28 1.52 -3.71 -5.94
CA LEU A 28 1.65 -2.32 -5.48
C LEU A 28 0.60 -1.40 -6.11
N LYS A 29 0.37 -1.55 -7.42
CA LYS A 29 -0.71 -0.84 -8.12
C LYS A 29 -2.08 -1.13 -7.48
N GLU A 30 -2.39 -2.40 -7.24
CA GLU A 30 -3.66 -2.78 -6.61
C GLU A 30 -3.80 -2.22 -5.19
N ALA A 31 -2.72 -2.26 -4.40
CA ALA A 31 -2.69 -1.67 -3.07
C ALA A 31 -3.01 -0.17 -3.10
N ASP A 32 -2.38 0.58 -4.01
CA ASP A 32 -2.61 2.02 -4.16
C ASP A 32 -4.02 2.33 -4.63
N ALA A 33 -4.54 1.60 -5.61
CA ALA A 33 -5.91 1.77 -6.07
C ALA A 33 -6.92 1.52 -4.93
N MET A 34 -6.69 0.47 -4.12
CA MET A 34 -7.52 0.16 -2.96
C MET A 34 -7.45 1.23 -1.88
N LEU A 35 -6.25 1.73 -1.57
CA LEU A 35 -6.05 2.80 -0.59
C LEU A 35 -6.73 4.09 -1.06
N ARG A 36 -6.59 4.45 -2.34
CA ARG A 36 -7.21 5.64 -2.93
C ARG A 36 -8.72 5.61 -2.78
N GLU A 37 -9.36 4.54 -3.24
CA GLU A 37 -10.82 4.41 -3.24
C GLU A 37 -11.38 4.39 -1.80
N ARG A 38 -10.68 3.75 -0.85
CA ARG A 38 -11.16 3.62 0.53
C ARG A 38 -10.91 4.87 1.37
N PHE A 39 -9.73 5.45 1.28
CA PHE A 39 -9.27 6.47 2.23
C PHE A 39 -9.14 7.87 1.63
N PHE A 40 -8.50 8.00 0.47
CA PHE A 40 -8.14 9.30 -0.07
C PHE A 40 -9.29 9.96 -0.83
N LYS A 41 -10.09 9.20 -1.58
CA LYS A 41 -11.26 9.71 -2.32
C LYS A 41 -12.33 10.35 -1.44
N ASN A 42 -12.42 9.92 -0.17
CA ASN A 42 -13.37 10.46 0.81
C ASN A 42 -12.77 11.61 1.65
N SER A 43 -11.48 11.87 1.50
CA SER A 43 -10.76 12.94 2.18
C SER A 43 -10.98 14.29 1.47
N ILE A 44 -10.77 15.39 2.18
CA ILE A 44 -10.82 16.75 1.61
C ILE A 44 -9.52 17.16 0.88
N THR A 45 -8.47 16.35 1.01
CA THR A 45 -7.14 16.69 0.52
C THR A 45 -6.95 16.23 -0.92
N ASP A 46 -6.41 17.11 -1.75
CA ASP A 46 -5.95 16.87 -3.12
C ASP A 46 -4.45 16.53 -3.18
N ALA A 47 -3.73 16.62 -2.04
CA ALA A 47 -2.29 16.43 -1.96
C ALA A 47 -1.78 15.05 -2.42
N TYR A 48 -2.68 14.09 -2.62
CA TYR A 48 -2.37 12.72 -3.03
C TYR A 48 -2.99 12.34 -4.38
N ASP A 49 -3.61 13.29 -5.09
CA ASP A 49 -4.34 13.00 -6.33
C ASP A 49 -3.43 12.68 -7.51
N ASP A 50 -2.17 13.14 -7.47
CA ASP A 50 -1.18 12.98 -8.55
C ASP A 50 -0.07 11.96 -8.22
N VAL A 51 -0.14 11.26 -7.09
CA VAL A 51 0.89 10.29 -6.66
C VAL A 51 0.29 8.92 -6.45
N GLY A 52 1.05 7.85 -6.70
CA GLY A 52 0.62 6.46 -6.49
C GLY A 52 0.95 5.55 -7.66
N ALA A 53 1.28 4.30 -7.35
CA ALA A 53 1.53 3.25 -8.32
C ALA A 53 0.31 2.94 -9.19
N ASP A 54 -0.90 3.24 -8.71
CA ASP A 54 -2.13 3.08 -9.48
C ASP A 54 -2.22 4.04 -10.68
N LEU A 55 -1.65 5.25 -10.54
CA LEU A 55 -1.59 6.27 -11.59
C LEU A 55 -0.37 6.07 -12.50
N ALA A 56 0.81 5.81 -11.91
CA ALA A 56 2.04 5.63 -12.66
C ALA A 56 2.10 4.32 -13.47
N TRP A 57 1.17 3.38 -13.22
CA TRP A 57 1.12 2.10 -13.91
C TRP A 57 1.03 2.21 -15.44
N ASP A 58 0.18 3.11 -15.95
CA ASP A 58 -0.06 3.23 -17.39
C ASP A 58 1.15 3.80 -18.15
N ASP A 59 2.00 4.57 -17.46
CA ASP A 59 3.24 5.13 -17.98
C ASP A 59 4.46 4.21 -17.77
N SER A 60 4.22 2.93 -17.45
CA SER A 60 5.22 1.94 -17.02
C SER A 60 5.84 2.29 -15.68
N LEU A 61 5.27 1.75 -14.61
CA LEU A 61 5.71 1.95 -13.23
C LEU A 61 7.24 1.78 -13.08
N GLN A 62 7.90 2.86 -12.67
CA GLN A 62 9.34 2.95 -12.40
C GLN A 62 9.64 2.80 -10.91
N ASP A 63 10.89 2.49 -10.58
CA ASP A 63 11.33 2.28 -9.20
C ASP A 63 11.37 3.58 -8.37
N ASP A 64 11.53 4.72 -9.02
CA ASP A 64 11.53 6.06 -8.43
C ASP A 64 10.13 6.66 -8.26
N ASP A 65 9.09 6.01 -8.81
CA ASP A 65 7.71 6.44 -8.61
C ASP A 65 7.31 6.40 -7.14
N VAL A 66 6.65 7.48 -6.70
CA VAL A 66 6.24 7.65 -5.31
C VAL A 66 4.92 6.92 -5.07
N LEU A 67 4.89 6.13 -4.01
CA LEU A 67 3.70 5.40 -3.58
C LEU A 67 2.72 6.31 -2.83
N LEU A 68 1.44 5.92 -2.84
CA LEU A 68 0.34 6.73 -2.30
C LEU A 68 0.43 6.97 -0.78
N ALA A 69 0.81 5.96 0.00
CA ALA A 69 0.82 6.06 1.46
C ALA A 69 2.02 6.92 1.93
N PRO A 70 1.79 7.96 2.75
CA PRO A 70 2.86 8.80 3.25
C PRO A 70 3.66 8.12 4.38
N ALA A 71 4.91 8.53 4.55
CA ALA A 71 5.69 8.15 5.74
C ALA A 71 5.02 8.71 7.02
N PRO A 72 4.99 7.94 8.13
CA PRO A 72 5.64 6.64 8.36
C PRO A 72 4.79 5.40 7.99
N PHE A 73 3.61 5.58 7.37
CA PHE A 73 2.67 4.48 7.08
C PHE A 73 3.07 3.67 5.84
N ASP A 74 3.99 4.18 5.04
CA ASP A 74 4.55 3.53 3.86
C ASP A 74 5.26 2.19 4.15
N ALA A 75 5.53 1.88 5.42
CA ALA A 75 5.88 0.54 5.89
C ALA A 75 4.79 -0.53 5.62
N LEU A 76 3.57 -0.14 5.24
CA LEU A 76 2.51 -1.08 4.86
C LEU A 76 2.84 -1.84 3.56
N TYR A 77 3.60 -1.24 2.64
CA TYR A 77 3.84 -1.85 1.33
C TYR A 77 4.70 -3.11 1.42
N PRO A 78 5.83 -3.13 2.15
CA PRO A 78 6.59 -4.35 2.36
C PRO A 78 5.75 -5.47 2.98
N HIS A 79 4.95 -5.18 4.02
CA HIS A 79 4.10 -6.18 4.66
C HIS A 79 3.00 -6.70 3.73
N TYR A 80 2.40 -5.83 2.91
CA TYR A 80 1.44 -6.26 1.89
C TYR A 80 2.09 -7.16 0.84
N LEU A 81 3.28 -6.81 0.35
CA LEU A 81 4.04 -7.63 -0.60
C LEU A 81 4.44 -8.99 -0.03
N CYS A 82 4.87 -9.03 1.24
CA CYS A 82 5.16 -10.28 1.94
C CYS A 82 3.91 -11.14 2.09
N ALA A 83 2.78 -10.55 2.51
CA ALA A 83 1.51 -11.25 2.61
C ALA A 83 1.07 -11.83 1.25
N MET A 84 1.10 -11.05 0.17
CA MET A 84 0.73 -11.54 -1.17
C MET A 84 1.68 -12.64 -1.67
N THR A 85 2.97 -12.54 -1.34
CA THR A 85 3.95 -13.59 -1.63
C THR A 85 3.63 -14.88 -0.89
N ASP A 86 3.35 -14.79 0.42
CA ASP A 86 3.01 -15.95 1.25
C ASP A 86 1.70 -16.59 0.78
N ALA A 87 0.70 -15.77 0.43
CA ALA A 87 -0.55 -16.24 -0.17
C ALA A 87 -0.32 -16.96 -1.51
N ALA A 88 0.53 -16.42 -2.38
CA ALA A 88 0.88 -17.02 -3.67
C ALA A 88 1.65 -18.36 -3.50
N LEU A 89 2.40 -18.52 -2.41
CA LEU A 89 3.14 -19.74 -2.09
C LEU A 89 2.34 -20.73 -1.23
N GLY A 90 1.13 -20.36 -0.78
CA GLY A 90 0.30 -21.19 0.08
C GLY A 90 0.76 -21.25 1.54
N GLU A 91 1.59 -20.29 1.99
CA GLU A 91 2.13 -20.19 3.35
C GLU A 91 1.14 -19.49 4.30
N THR A 92 0.00 -20.12 4.57
CA THR A 92 -1.14 -19.51 5.30
C THR A 92 -0.76 -18.92 6.66
N ASP A 93 0.07 -19.60 7.46
CA ASP A 93 0.44 -19.11 8.80
C ASP A 93 1.27 -17.81 8.74
N ARG A 94 2.16 -17.70 7.73
CA ARG A 94 2.96 -16.49 7.52
C ARG A 94 2.11 -15.36 6.98
N TYR A 95 1.25 -15.67 6.00
CA TYR A 95 0.27 -14.74 5.45
C TYR A 95 -0.59 -14.09 6.54
N VAL A 96 -1.12 -14.88 7.49
CA VAL A 96 -1.94 -14.34 8.60
C VAL A 96 -1.13 -13.36 9.46
N GLY A 97 0.14 -13.66 9.74
CA GLY A 97 1.03 -12.78 10.48
C GLY A 97 1.30 -11.46 9.77
N GLU A 98 1.68 -11.52 8.50
CA GLU A 98 1.94 -10.33 7.68
C GLU A 98 0.68 -9.50 7.44
N GLN A 99 -0.45 -10.16 7.21
CA GLN A 99 -1.74 -9.50 7.06
C GLN A 99 -2.15 -8.75 8.35
N ALA A 100 -1.84 -9.29 9.53
CA ALA A 100 -2.10 -8.61 10.79
C ALA A 100 -1.27 -7.30 10.91
N GLN A 101 0.01 -7.33 10.53
CA GLN A 101 0.86 -6.14 10.52
C GLN A 101 0.38 -5.09 9.53
N TYR A 102 0.06 -5.52 8.30
CA TYR A 102 -0.52 -4.66 7.28
C TYR A 102 -1.83 -4.00 7.77
N ASN A 103 -2.75 -4.78 8.33
CA ASN A 103 -4.02 -4.27 8.84
C ASN A 103 -3.85 -3.28 10.00
N SER A 104 -2.85 -3.49 10.86
CA SER A 104 -2.53 -2.54 11.94
C SER A 104 -2.08 -1.19 11.36
N LEU A 105 -1.15 -1.19 10.42
CA LEU A 105 -0.67 0.05 9.77
C LEU A 105 -1.78 0.76 8.99
N LEU A 106 -2.64 -0.02 8.34
CA LEU A 106 -3.79 0.50 7.60
C LEU A 106 -4.82 1.17 8.52
N ALA A 107 -5.06 0.60 9.71
CA ALA A 107 -5.91 1.21 10.72
C ALA A 107 -5.31 2.53 11.25
N ASP A 108 -4.00 2.56 11.49
CA ASP A 108 -3.28 3.75 11.93
C ASP A 108 -3.28 4.87 10.87
N LEU A 109 -3.06 4.53 9.60
CA LEU A 109 -3.18 5.45 8.47
C LEU A 109 -4.58 6.05 8.39
N ALA A 110 -5.62 5.22 8.47
CA ALA A 110 -6.99 5.67 8.46
C ALA A 110 -7.30 6.62 9.63
N ALA A 111 -6.81 6.29 10.84
CA ALA A 111 -6.98 7.16 12.00
C ALA A 111 -6.23 8.49 11.85
N TRP A 112 -5.04 8.48 11.24
CA TRP A 112 -4.27 9.69 10.96
C TRP A 112 -4.96 10.58 9.90
N LEU A 113 -5.40 10.00 8.78
CA LEU A 113 -6.12 10.74 7.74
C LEU A 113 -7.36 11.45 8.30
N ARG A 114 -8.12 10.78 9.18
CA ARG A 114 -9.26 11.40 9.86
C ARG A 114 -8.92 12.61 10.71
N ARG A 115 -7.76 12.59 11.37
CA ARG A 115 -7.30 13.69 12.22
C ARG A 115 -6.73 14.85 11.41
N SER A 116 -6.00 14.54 10.35
CA SER A 116 -5.31 15.53 9.50
C SER A 116 -6.22 16.16 8.46
N TYR A 117 -7.16 15.38 7.90
CA TYR A 117 -8.03 15.75 6.79
C TYR A 117 -9.47 15.30 7.06
N PRO A 118 -10.28 16.11 7.75
CA PRO A 118 -11.69 15.79 7.99
C PRO A 118 -12.46 15.68 6.67
N THR A 119 -13.50 14.84 6.64
CA THR A 119 -14.26 14.59 5.40
C THR A 119 -15.01 15.85 4.93
N LEU A 120 -15.10 16.03 3.61
CA LEU A 120 -15.71 17.19 2.95
C LEU A 120 -17.13 17.55 3.42
N THR A 121 -17.88 16.58 3.94
CA THR A 121 -19.30 16.76 4.30
C THR A 121 -19.74 15.83 5.43
N GLY A 122 -19.13 15.88 6.62
CA GLY A 122 -19.63 15.16 7.81
C GLY A 122 -19.93 13.67 7.59
N ALA A 123 -19.35 13.09 6.54
CA ALA A 123 -19.68 11.77 6.05
C ALA A 123 -18.97 10.81 6.98
N GLN A 124 -19.77 10.08 7.75
CA GLN A 124 -19.30 9.05 8.65
C GLN A 124 -18.54 8.00 7.83
N TRP A 125 -17.28 7.76 8.20
CA TRP A 125 -16.47 6.68 7.62
C TRP A 125 -17.22 5.36 7.79
N ARG A 126 -17.67 4.76 6.68
CA ARG A 126 -18.30 3.44 6.68
C ARG A 126 -17.22 2.41 6.36
N TRP A 127 -17.04 1.45 7.27
CA TRP A 127 -16.16 0.30 7.13
C TRP A 127 -16.90 -0.84 6.44
#